data_AF-A0A923B9J2-F1
#
_entry.id   AF-A0A923B9J2-F1
#
_cell.length_a   1.000
_cell.length_b   1.000
_cell.length_c   1.000
_cell.angle_alpha   90.00
_cell.angle_beta   90.00
_cell.angle_gamma   90.00
#
_symmetry.space_group_name_H-M   'P 1'
#
loop_
_entity.id
_entity.type
_entity.pdbx_description
1 polymer ?
#
loop_
_entity_poly.entity_id
_entity_poly.type
_entity_poly.pdbx_seq_one_letter_code
_entity_poly.pdbx_strand_id
1 'polypeptide(L)'
;MQITRHPPVKTSLEPSNHPYLTGPWTPLHEEVDVAELPVIEGAIPLDIDGIYLRNTENQVHQPLGRHHPFDGDSMIHQVNISGGTASYRNRFVRTHCFEAEQIAG
;
A
#
# COMPACT_ATOMS: atom_id res chain seq x y z
N MET A 1 15.26 11.49 -4.66
CA MET A 1 14.72 10.37 -3.86
C MET A 1 14.74 9.11 -4.71
N GLN A 2 15.40 8.05 -4.25
CA GLN A 2 15.40 6.76 -4.92
C GLN A 2 14.19 5.94 -4.45
N ILE A 3 13.41 5.39 -5.39
CA ILE A 3 12.29 4.50 -5.10
C ILE A 3 12.66 3.11 -5.60
N THR A 4 12.75 2.15 -4.69
CA THR A 4 12.89 0.73 -5.03
C THR A 4 11.50 0.13 -5.16
N ARG A 5 11.21 -0.48 -6.30
CA ARG A 5 9.92 -1.15 -6.56
C ARG A 5 10.09 -2.66 -6.45
N HIS A 6 9.12 -3.31 -5.84
CA HIS A 6 9.06 -4.77 -5.75
C HIS A 6 8.37 -5.37 -6.98
N PRO A 7 8.53 -6.67 -7.23
CA PRO A 7 7.76 -7.36 -8.27
C PRO A 7 6.26 -7.09 -8.10
N PRO A 8 5.53 -6.85 -9.20
CA PRO A 8 4.10 -6.57 -9.12
C PRO A 8 3.34 -7.81 -8.65
N VAL A 9 2.24 -7.58 -7.93
CA VAL A 9 1.23 -8.60 -7.67
C VAL A 9 0.42 -8.88 -8.94
N LYS A 10 -0.10 -10.09 -9.08
CA LYS A 10 -1.05 -10.39 -10.16
C LYS A 10 -2.38 -9.74 -9.82
N THR A 11 -2.96 -9.04 -10.79
CA THR A 11 -4.26 -8.40 -10.66
C THR A 11 -5.13 -8.82 -11.84
N SER A 12 -6.41 -9.11 -11.57
CA SER A 12 -7.43 -9.33 -12.60
C SER A 12 -8.43 -8.19 -12.69
N LEU A 13 -8.26 -7.14 -11.87
CA LEU A 13 -9.18 -6.02 -11.77
C LEU A 13 -9.26 -5.26 -13.10
N GLU A 14 -10.46 -5.16 -13.66
CA GLU A 14 -10.71 -4.38 -14.87
C GLU A 14 -11.23 -2.99 -14.50
N PRO A 15 -10.98 -1.96 -15.34
CA PRO A 15 -11.56 -0.64 -15.15
C PRO A 15 -13.08 -0.69 -14.97
N SER A 16 -13.58 -0.05 -13.93
CA SER A 16 -15.02 0.07 -13.65
C SER A 16 -15.37 1.50 -13.23
N ASN A 17 -16.66 1.82 -13.18
CA ASN A 17 -17.16 3.05 -12.59
C ASN A 17 -17.57 2.88 -11.11
N HIS A 18 -17.12 1.81 -10.46
CA HIS A 18 -17.48 1.55 -9.07
C HIS A 18 -16.91 2.66 -8.17
N PRO A 19 -17.71 3.27 -7.29
CA PRO A 19 -17.29 4.44 -6.52
C PRO A 19 -16.11 4.14 -5.58
N TYR A 20 -15.96 2.88 -5.15
CA TYR A 20 -14.87 2.41 -4.30
C TYR A 20 -13.68 1.80 -5.05
N LEU A 21 -13.62 1.95 -6.38
CA LEU A 21 -12.49 1.48 -7.19
C LEU A 21 -11.96 2.59 -8.14
N THR A 22 -12.39 3.83 -7.94
CA THR A 22 -12.10 4.96 -8.83
C THR A 22 -11.74 6.22 -8.04
N GLY A 23 -11.02 7.14 -8.69
CA GLY A 23 -10.62 8.41 -8.09
C GLY A 23 -9.75 8.20 -6.84
N PRO A 24 -10.07 8.82 -5.68
CA PRO A 24 -9.35 8.60 -4.43
C PRO A 24 -9.33 7.15 -3.92
N TRP A 25 -10.26 6.31 -4.41
CA TRP A 25 -10.37 4.89 -4.06
C TRP A 25 -9.73 3.96 -5.09
N THR A 26 -8.94 4.50 -6.03
CA THR A 26 -8.22 3.67 -7.00
C THR A 26 -7.23 2.76 -6.24
N PRO A 27 -7.31 1.43 -6.39
CA PRO A 27 -6.42 0.51 -5.68
C PRO A 27 -4.94 0.76 -6.02
N LEU A 28 -4.09 0.69 -5.00
CA LEU A 28 -2.65 0.71 -5.11
C LEU A 28 -2.12 -0.73 -5.09
N HIS A 29 -1.49 -1.14 -6.20
CA HIS A 29 -0.89 -2.48 -6.31
C HIS A 29 0.64 -2.50 -6.24
N GLU A 30 1.28 -1.32 -6.28
CA GLU A 30 2.75 -1.22 -6.19
C GLU A 30 3.21 -1.32 -4.74
N GLU A 31 4.14 -2.24 -4.48
CA GLU A 31 4.92 -2.31 -3.25
C GLU A 31 6.28 -1.63 -3.47
N VAL A 32 6.65 -0.69 -2.60
CA VAL A 32 7.88 0.10 -2.73
C VAL A 32 8.65 0.23 -1.42
N ASP A 33 9.93 0.56 -1.54
CA ASP A 33 10.76 1.12 -0.47
C ASP A 33 11.33 2.46 -0.89
N VAL A 34 11.36 3.37 0.06
CA VAL A 34 11.98 4.69 -0.05
C VAL A 34 12.83 4.90 1.20
N ALA A 35 14.14 4.82 1.03
CA ALA A 35 15.09 4.88 2.15
C ALA A 35 15.12 6.26 2.83
N GLU A 36 14.91 7.33 2.07
CA GLU A 36 14.95 8.70 2.58
C GLU A 36 13.90 9.56 1.86
N LEU A 37 12.89 9.99 2.61
CA LEU A 37 11.86 10.90 2.15
C LEU A 37 12.38 12.35 2.22
N PRO A 38 12.18 13.17 1.17
CA PRO A 38 12.51 14.58 1.22
C PRO A 38 11.57 15.31 2.18
N VAL A 39 12.14 16.14 3.07
CA VAL A 39 11.38 17.11 3.86
C VAL A 39 11.05 18.29 2.95
N ILE A 40 9.76 18.46 2.62
CA ILE A 40 9.30 19.52 1.71
C ILE A 40 9.28 20.88 2.43
N GLU A 41 8.94 20.88 3.72
CA GLU A 41 8.86 22.08 4.56
C GLU A 41 9.17 21.74 6.02
N GLY A 42 9.80 22.67 6.73
CA GLY A 42 10.12 22.53 8.15
C GLY A 42 11.26 21.54 8.43
N ALA A 43 11.18 20.86 9.57
CA ALA A 43 12.15 19.85 9.98
C ALA A 43 11.45 18.73 10.76
N ILE A 44 11.92 17.49 10.58
CA ILE A 44 11.49 16.35 11.39
C ILE A 44 12.16 16.47 12.77
N PRO A 45 11.43 16.37 13.89
CA PRO A 45 12.01 16.44 15.22
C PRO A 45 13.08 15.36 15.44
N LEU A 46 14.20 15.73 16.08
CA LEU A 46 15.33 14.83 16.33
C LEU A 46 15.03 13.79 17.43
N ASP A 47 14.02 14.06 18.26
CA ASP A 47 13.63 13.27 19.44
C ASP A 47 12.51 12.26 19.15
N ILE A 48 11.96 12.24 17.93
CA ILE A 48 11.06 11.17 17.49
C ILE A 48 11.91 10.01 16.97
N ASP A 49 11.74 8.85 17.61
CA ASP A 49 12.30 7.58 17.18
C ASP A 49 11.22 6.51 17.23
N GLY A 50 10.69 6.13 16.07
CA GLY A 50 9.58 5.19 16.02
C GLY A 50 8.98 4.97 14.64
N ILE A 51 7.90 4.18 14.64
CA ILE A 51 7.25 3.71 13.43
C ILE A 51 5.76 4.05 13.46
N TYR A 52 5.29 4.73 12.42
CA TYR A 52 3.88 4.89 12.13
C TYR A 52 3.42 3.83 11.13
N LEU A 53 2.37 3.08 11.50
CA LEU A 53 1.76 2.07 10.67
C LEU A 53 0.32 2.46 10.34
N ARG A 54 -0.08 2.26 9.09
CA ARG A 54 -1.46 2.43 8.62
C ARG A 54 -1.85 1.28 7.71
N ASN A 55 -3.00 0.68 7.96
CA ASN A 55 -3.60 -0.30 7.05
C ASN A 55 -4.49 0.39 6.02
N THR A 56 -4.48 -0.10 4.78
CA THR A 56 -5.43 0.25 3.72
C THR A 56 -5.96 -1.01 3.03
N GLU A 57 -7.10 -0.87 2.38
CA GLU A 57 -7.76 -1.83 1.52
C GLU A 57 -7.38 -1.60 0.06
N ASN A 58 -7.04 -2.66 -0.67
CA ASN A 58 -6.77 -2.58 -2.10
C ASN A 58 -7.37 -3.81 -2.77
N GLN A 59 -8.45 -3.65 -3.53
CA GLN A 59 -8.98 -4.75 -4.32
C GLN A 59 -7.96 -5.18 -5.38
N VAL A 60 -7.47 -6.42 -5.31
CA VAL A 60 -6.46 -6.93 -6.25
C VAL A 60 -7.11 -7.66 -7.44
N HIS A 61 -8.10 -8.50 -7.17
CA HIS A 61 -8.80 -9.30 -8.18
C HIS A 61 -10.24 -8.87 -8.38
N GLN A 62 -10.86 -9.25 -9.50
CA GLN A 62 -12.28 -8.98 -9.70
C GLN A 62 -13.13 -9.66 -8.62
N PRO A 63 -14.03 -8.93 -7.96
CA PRO A 63 -14.93 -9.52 -6.99
C PRO A 63 -15.87 -10.49 -7.71
N LEU A 64 -16.12 -11.66 -7.13
CA LEU A 64 -17.08 -12.65 -7.66
C LEU A 64 -18.54 -12.18 -7.53
N GLY A 65 -18.79 -11.02 -6.93
CA GLY A 65 -20.10 -10.45 -6.68
C GLY A 65 -20.02 -8.96 -6.37
N ARG A 66 -20.91 -8.48 -5.50
CA ARG A 66 -20.89 -7.07 -5.07
C ARG A 66 -19.64 -6.79 -4.25
N HIS A 67 -18.92 -5.74 -4.59
CA HIS A 67 -17.77 -5.26 -3.83
C HIS A 67 -18.19 -4.31 -2.70
N HIS A 68 -17.65 -4.53 -1.51
CA HIS A 68 -17.65 -3.56 -0.42
C HIS A 68 -16.21 -3.05 -0.21
N PRO A 69 -15.98 -1.76 0.11
CA PRO A 69 -14.63 -1.23 0.28
C PRO A 69 -13.79 -2.01 1.30
N PHE A 70 -14.41 -2.50 2.37
CA PHE A 70 -13.71 -3.29 3.40
C PHE A 70 -13.36 -4.74 3.01
N ASP A 71 -13.71 -5.17 1.79
CA ASP A 71 -13.38 -6.52 1.31
C ASP A 71 -12.00 -6.57 0.61
N GLY A 72 -11.39 -5.42 0.32
CA GLY A 72 -10.11 -5.37 -0.39
C GLY A 72 -8.93 -5.92 0.42
N ASP A 73 -7.89 -6.36 -0.29
CA ASP A 73 -6.68 -6.90 0.31
C ASP A 73 -5.92 -5.86 1.13
N SER A 74 -5.47 -6.27 2.31
CA SER A 74 -4.79 -5.38 3.25
C SER A 74 -3.39 -5.02 2.75
N MET A 75 -3.07 -3.72 2.77
CA MET A 75 -1.73 -3.19 2.57
C MET A 75 -1.32 -2.35 3.77
N ILE A 76 -0.20 -2.71 4.38
CA ILE A 76 0.41 -1.93 5.46
C ILE A 76 1.35 -0.90 4.85
N HIS A 77 1.15 0.34 5.23
CA HIS A 77 2.05 1.46 5.00
C HIS A 77 2.85 1.70 6.28
N GLN A 78 4.16 1.86 6.14
CA GLN A 78 5.07 2.14 7.23
C GLN A 78 5.84 3.42 6.94
N VAL A 79 5.84 4.34 7.91
CA VAL A 79 6.77 5.46 7.97
C VAL A 79 7.66 5.27 9.18
N ASN A 80 8.96 5.05 8.97
CA ASN A 80 9.93 5.02 10.05
C ASN A 80 10.56 6.40 10.19
N ILE A 81 10.52 6.97 11.39
CA ILE A 81 11.01 8.31 11.72
C ILE A 81 12.09 8.15 12.77
N SER A 82 13.30 8.62 12.48
CA SER A 82 14.42 8.57 13.42
C SER A 82 15.49 9.59 13.03
N GLY A 83 16.09 10.25 14.03
CA GLY A 83 17.21 11.16 13.84
C GLY A 83 16.96 12.31 12.86
N GLY A 84 15.73 12.85 12.83
CA GLY A 84 15.35 13.93 11.90
C GLY A 84 15.16 13.48 10.45
N THR A 85 15.06 12.18 10.19
CA THR A 85 14.81 11.61 8.86
C THR A 85 13.55 10.75 8.86
N ALA A 86 13.00 10.51 7.67
CA ALA A 86 11.91 9.57 7.49
C ALA A 86 12.15 8.64 6.29
N SER A 87 11.69 7.41 6.40
CA SER A 87 11.67 6.43 5.32
C SER A 87 10.27 5.84 5.17
N TYR A 88 9.93 5.38 3.97
CA TYR A 88 8.62 4.80 3.68
C TYR A 88 8.77 3.41 3.06
N ARG A 89 7.83 2.53 3.40
CA ARG A 89 7.59 1.28 2.67
C ARG A 89 6.13 0.88 2.77
N ASN A 90 5.67 0.08 1.81
CA ASN A 90 4.36 -0.55 1.88
C ASN A 90 4.41 -2.00 1.43
N ARG A 91 3.61 -2.86 2.06
CA ARG A 91 3.50 -4.28 1.69
C ARG A 91 2.07 -4.78 1.81
N PHE A 92 1.67 -5.66 0.90
CA PHE A 92 0.47 -6.47 1.08
C PHE A 92 0.67 -7.41 2.27
N VAL A 93 -0.37 -7.56 3.08
CA VAL A 93 -0.41 -8.60 4.10
C VAL A 93 -0.64 -9.93 3.39
N ARG A 94 0.33 -10.83 3.49
CA ARG A 94 0.28 -12.17 2.88
C ARG A 94 -0.63 -13.09 3.70
N THR A 95 -1.93 -12.82 3.62
CA THR A 95 -2.95 -13.70 4.20
C THR A 95 -3.05 -14.98 3.37
N HIS A 96 -3.59 -16.04 3.96
CA HIS A 96 -3.82 -17.31 3.25
C HIS A 96 -4.68 -17.12 1.99
N CYS A 97 -5.71 -16.26 2.06
CA CYS A 97 -6.58 -15.97 0.92
C CYS A 97 -5.84 -15.21 -0.17
N PHE A 98 -5.11 -14.15 0.20
CA PHE A 98 -4.30 -13.37 -0.73
C PHE A 98 -3.31 -14.26 -1.49
N GLU A 99 -2.59 -15.13 -0.79
CA GLU A 99 -1.62 -16.04 -1.43
C GLU A 99 -2.30 -17.05 -2.36
N ALA A 100 -3.45 -17.59 -1.98
CA ALA A 100 -4.22 -18.51 -2.82
C ALA A 100 -4.67 -17.82 -4.13
N GLU A 101 -5.15 -16.59 -4.05
CA GLU A 101 -5.55 -15.81 -5.22
C GLU A 101 -4.35 -15.46 -6.11
N GLN A 102 -3.20 -15.08 -5.53
CA GLN A 102 -1.97 -14.82 -6.30
C GLN A 102 -1.43 -16.07 -7.02
N ILE A 103 -1.65 -17.26 -6.46
CA ILE A 103 -1.31 -18.53 -7.12
C ILE A 103 -2.26 -18.77 -8.29
N ALA A 104 -3.57 -18.62 -8.07
CA ALA A 104 -4.61 -18.84 -9.07
C ALA A 104 -4.51 -17.87 -10.27
N GLY A 105 -4.13 -16.61 -10.00
CA GLY A 105 -4.16 -15.52 -10.98
C GLY A 105 -5.57 -15.02 -11.26
#